data_AF-Q74GW1-F1
#
_entry.id   AF-Q74GW1-F1
#
_cell.length_a   1.000
_cell.length_b   1.000
_cell.length_c   1.000
_cell.angle_alpha   90.00
_cell.angle_beta   90.00
_cell.angle_gamma   90.00
#
_symmetry.space_group_name_H-M   'P 1'
#
loop_
_entity.id
_entity.type
_entity.pdbx_description
1 polymer ?
#
loop_
_entity_poly.entity_id
_entity_poly.type
_entity_poly.pdbx_seq_one_letter_code
_entity_poly.pdbx_strand_id
1 'polypeptide(L)'
;MGILSTTTAICQFRVAGDLPAGDLYPWIAEHLARQAFQSIDQGVAEQSVGWVHLDDHRQMSFDIPAAFWRDHYVAFTLRRDQRKLPAALVKAYLQVAEHEYLSAHPGLNRVPKQKREELKEAVRLNLLAKTLPVPSTWDAVWDTRTGIVTFTSLSAPIIELFETQFKKTFEGTRLVAIHPYARAEAVGGEGLKPALEQANLATSDAAIDLIRSNQWLGWDFLLWLLHRTMTDSSEYCVGQPGPALAGEPFVAYLNDRLVLVSAGEAGTQKITVAGPQDHFREARTALAHGKRITESTLYLEKEEHVWKLTLKGELFHFASLKSPKVAIEKGEHVDEGSEREAAFYERMYVLEQGLQLFDSLYGEFLTVRLGAGWGEELARIEGWLAGE
;
A
#
# COMPACT_ATOMS: atom_id res chain seq x y z
N MET A 1 -4.05 4.47 -8.63
CA MET A 1 -2.95 4.68 -9.59
C MET A 1 -2.11 3.43 -9.56
N GLY A 2 -1.65 2.97 -10.73
CA GLY A 2 -0.83 1.78 -10.84
C GLY A 2 0.63 2.02 -10.46
N ILE A 3 1.45 0.99 -10.49
CA ILE A 3 2.86 1.07 -10.08
C ILE A 3 3.69 1.90 -11.06
N LEU A 4 3.31 1.88 -12.35
CA LEU A 4 3.94 2.67 -13.42
C LEU A 4 3.59 4.17 -13.37
N SER A 5 2.68 4.57 -12.48
CA SER A 5 2.34 5.98 -12.32
C SER A 5 3.42 6.74 -11.55
N THR A 6 3.63 8.02 -11.90
CA THR A 6 4.57 8.91 -11.18
C THR A 6 4.25 9.00 -9.70
N THR A 7 2.96 9.07 -9.35
CA THR A 7 2.48 9.00 -7.96
C THR A 7 1.70 7.71 -7.76
N THR A 8 2.09 6.91 -6.77
CA THR A 8 1.40 5.68 -6.40
C THR A 8 1.32 5.50 -4.89
N ALA A 9 0.33 4.75 -4.43
CA ALA A 9 0.22 4.38 -3.03
C ALA A 9 0.71 2.94 -2.89
N ILE A 10 1.71 2.67 -2.04
CA ILE A 10 2.28 1.34 -1.90
C ILE A 10 2.34 0.85 -0.45
N CYS A 11 2.10 -0.43 -0.29
CA CYS A 11 2.52 -1.23 0.87
C CYS A 11 3.39 -2.38 0.38
N GLN A 12 4.18 -2.95 1.30
CA GLN A 12 5.11 -4.02 0.98
C GLN A 12 4.88 -5.24 1.88
N PHE A 13 5.04 -6.41 1.30
CA PHE A 13 4.94 -7.70 1.97
C PHE A 13 6.20 -8.51 1.70
N ARG A 14 6.61 -9.32 2.66
CA ARG A 14 7.59 -10.39 2.45
C ARG A 14 6.84 -11.68 2.15
N VAL A 15 7.27 -12.39 1.11
CA VAL A 15 6.81 -13.75 0.84
C VAL A 15 7.51 -14.69 1.82
N ALA A 16 6.72 -15.44 2.59
CA ALA A 16 7.20 -16.44 3.53
C ALA A 16 6.57 -17.80 3.22
N GLY A 17 7.29 -18.89 3.48
CA GLY A 17 6.85 -20.25 3.21
C GLY A 17 7.80 -20.97 2.24
N ASP A 18 7.34 -22.10 1.71
CA ASP A 18 8.17 -22.99 0.91
C ASP A 18 8.09 -22.57 -0.57
N LEU A 19 9.13 -21.89 -1.04
CA LEU A 19 9.34 -21.66 -2.47
C LEU A 19 10.01 -22.91 -3.08
N PRO A 20 9.70 -23.26 -4.35
CA PRO A 20 10.32 -24.41 -4.99
C PRO A 20 11.83 -24.22 -5.08
N ALA A 21 12.58 -25.31 -4.85
CA ALA A 21 14.01 -25.32 -5.05
C ALA A 21 14.32 -25.31 -6.56
N GLY A 22 14.79 -24.19 -7.10
CA GLY A 22 15.21 -24.06 -8.50
C GLY A 22 14.63 -22.83 -9.18
N ASP A 23 14.40 -22.95 -10.49
CA ASP A 23 13.84 -21.87 -11.30
C ASP A 23 12.39 -21.58 -10.88
N LEU A 24 12.16 -20.35 -10.42
CA LEU A 24 10.83 -19.89 -9.99
C LEU A 24 9.91 -19.62 -11.19
N TYR A 25 10.47 -19.35 -12.37
CA TYR A 25 9.69 -18.97 -13.55
C TYR A 25 8.56 -19.96 -13.91
N PRO A 26 8.83 -21.26 -14.17
CA PRO A 26 7.79 -22.19 -14.59
C PRO A 26 6.72 -22.39 -13.52
N TRP A 27 7.13 -22.38 -12.24
CA TRP A 27 6.21 -22.47 -11.11
C TRP A 27 5.31 -21.23 -11.06
N ILE A 28 5.85 -20.02 -11.19
CA ILE A 28 5.05 -18.79 -11.16
C ILE A 28 4.09 -18.72 -12.36
N ALA A 29 4.56 -19.02 -13.58
CA ALA A 29 3.73 -19.06 -14.78
C ALA A 29 2.50 -19.95 -14.60
N GLU A 30 2.72 -21.19 -14.16
CA GLU A 30 1.65 -22.18 -13.96
C GLU A 30 0.62 -21.70 -12.93
N HIS A 31 1.09 -21.17 -11.80
CA HIS A 31 0.21 -20.73 -10.71
C HIS A 31 -0.57 -19.48 -11.07
N LEU A 32 0.04 -18.50 -11.74
CA LEU A 32 -0.65 -17.32 -12.26
C LEU A 32 -1.70 -17.70 -13.31
N ALA A 33 -1.39 -18.59 -14.25
CA ALA A 33 -2.32 -19.06 -15.27
C ALA A 33 -3.56 -19.76 -14.67
N ARG A 34 -3.37 -20.61 -13.64
CA ARG A 34 -4.48 -21.26 -12.91
C ARG A 34 -5.41 -20.28 -12.20
N GLN A 35 -4.89 -19.11 -11.84
CA GLN A 35 -5.62 -18.05 -11.14
C GLN A 35 -5.84 -16.80 -12.03
N ALA A 36 -5.73 -16.95 -13.34
CA ALA A 36 -6.00 -15.91 -14.31
C ALA A 36 -7.46 -15.43 -14.21
N PHE A 37 -7.65 -14.13 -14.42
CA PHE A 37 -8.97 -13.52 -14.39
C PHE A 37 -9.94 -14.16 -15.39
N GLN A 38 -11.19 -14.36 -14.96
CA GLN A 38 -12.27 -14.90 -15.78
C GLN A 38 -13.32 -13.81 -16.01
N SER A 39 -13.59 -13.46 -17.27
CA SER A 39 -14.60 -12.43 -17.57
C SER A 39 -16.00 -12.90 -17.15
N ILE A 40 -16.77 -11.96 -16.60
CA ILE A 40 -18.18 -12.12 -16.27
C ILE A 40 -19.07 -11.25 -17.14
N ASP A 41 -18.57 -10.73 -18.27
CA ASP A 41 -19.34 -9.88 -19.18
C ASP A 41 -20.63 -10.55 -19.63
N GLN A 42 -20.60 -11.87 -19.78
CA GLN A 42 -21.76 -12.71 -20.05
C GLN A 42 -22.30 -13.33 -18.75
N GLY A 43 -23.63 -13.39 -18.63
CA GLY A 43 -24.31 -14.05 -17.51
C GLY A 43 -24.68 -13.13 -16.35
N VAL A 44 -24.83 -13.72 -15.16
CA VAL A 44 -25.39 -13.06 -13.96
C VAL A 44 -24.42 -13.03 -12.77
N ALA A 45 -23.17 -13.48 -12.96
CA ALA A 45 -22.18 -13.48 -11.88
C ALA A 45 -21.94 -12.05 -11.36
N GLU A 46 -22.02 -11.84 -10.05
CA GLU A 46 -21.90 -10.51 -9.46
C GLU A 46 -20.46 -10.00 -9.41
N GLN A 47 -19.50 -10.93 -9.34
CA GLN A 47 -18.10 -10.62 -9.15
C GLN A 47 -17.19 -11.65 -9.80
N SER A 48 -16.04 -11.19 -10.30
CA SER A 48 -14.88 -12.03 -10.65
C SER A 48 -13.60 -11.37 -10.17
N VAL A 49 -12.62 -12.18 -9.76
CA VAL A 49 -11.32 -11.76 -9.26
C VAL A 49 -10.26 -12.69 -9.84
N GLY A 50 -9.15 -12.14 -10.33
CA GLY A 50 -8.00 -12.92 -10.78
C GLY A 50 -6.90 -12.05 -11.35
N TRP A 51 -5.86 -12.70 -11.89
CA TRP A 51 -4.68 -12.02 -12.41
C TRP A 51 -4.83 -11.61 -13.87
N VAL A 52 -4.29 -10.44 -14.18
CA VAL A 52 -4.11 -9.90 -15.53
C VAL A 52 -2.70 -9.34 -15.69
N HIS A 53 -2.29 -9.05 -16.91
CA HIS A 53 -0.99 -8.43 -17.18
C HIS A 53 -0.92 -7.02 -16.59
N LEU A 54 0.29 -6.58 -16.23
CA LEU A 54 0.52 -5.21 -15.79
C LEU A 54 0.27 -4.20 -16.92
N ASP A 55 0.72 -4.51 -18.13
CA ASP A 55 0.73 -3.54 -19.24
C ASP A 55 -0.61 -3.44 -19.97
N ASP A 56 -1.44 -4.50 -19.91
CA ASP A 56 -2.78 -4.55 -20.49
C ASP A 56 -3.71 -5.40 -19.63
N HIS A 57 -4.57 -4.74 -18.84
CA HIS A 57 -5.50 -5.39 -17.93
C HIS A 57 -6.60 -6.23 -18.63
N ARG A 58 -6.64 -6.26 -19.98
CA ARG A 58 -7.54 -7.12 -20.76
C ARG A 58 -6.90 -8.47 -21.08
N GLN A 59 -5.58 -8.59 -20.95
CA GLN A 59 -4.83 -9.81 -21.19
C GLN A 59 -4.66 -10.60 -19.89
N MET A 60 -4.91 -11.90 -19.94
CA MET A 60 -4.87 -12.80 -18.77
C MET A 60 -4.12 -14.12 -19.03
N SER A 61 -3.50 -14.29 -20.20
CA SER A 61 -2.69 -15.48 -20.51
C SER A 61 -1.24 -15.26 -20.06
N PHE A 62 -0.74 -16.11 -19.16
CA PHE A 62 0.62 -16.04 -18.64
C PHE A 62 1.57 -17.02 -19.37
N ASP A 63 1.23 -17.40 -20.60
CA ASP A 63 1.95 -18.42 -21.37
C ASP A 63 3.30 -17.91 -21.93
N ILE A 64 3.47 -16.59 -22.05
CA ILE A 64 4.66 -15.94 -22.59
C ILE A 64 5.40 -15.23 -21.45
N PRO A 65 6.73 -15.45 -21.27
CA PRO A 65 7.49 -14.84 -20.19
C PRO A 65 7.33 -13.32 -20.08
N ALA A 66 7.43 -12.61 -21.21
CA ALA A 66 7.34 -11.14 -21.26
C ALA A 66 6.03 -10.56 -20.70
N ALA A 67 4.99 -11.38 -20.52
CA ALA A 67 3.72 -10.96 -19.94
C ALA A 67 3.81 -10.60 -18.45
N PHE A 68 4.77 -11.19 -17.73
CA PHE A 68 4.84 -11.07 -16.27
C PHE A 68 6.25 -11.17 -15.68
N TRP A 69 7.26 -11.58 -16.45
CA TRP A 69 8.63 -11.80 -15.98
C TRP A 69 9.59 -10.81 -16.64
N ARG A 70 10.34 -10.05 -15.84
CA ARG A 70 11.31 -9.04 -16.26
C ARG A 70 12.55 -9.11 -15.38
N ASP A 71 13.59 -9.81 -15.85
CA ASP A 71 14.80 -10.16 -15.09
C ASP A 71 14.48 -10.86 -13.76
N HIS A 72 14.50 -10.15 -12.63
CA HIS A 72 14.16 -10.67 -11.31
C HIS A 72 12.80 -10.19 -10.78
N TYR A 73 12.10 -9.36 -11.56
CA TYR A 73 10.77 -8.86 -11.24
C TYR A 73 9.68 -9.73 -11.84
N VAL A 74 8.71 -10.06 -11.00
CA VAL A 74 7.47 -10.71 -11.40
C VAL A 74 6.35 -9.69 -11.24
N ALA A 75 5.78 -9.23 -12.35
CA ALA A 75 4.79 -8.16 -12.40
C ALA A 75 3.42 -8.69 -12.84
N PHE A 76 2.40 -8.44 -12.03
CA PHE A 76 1.03 -8.88 -12.31
C PHE A 76 0.03 -7.96 -11.60
N THR A 77 -1.18 -7.88 -12.14
CA THR A 77 -2.22 -6.99 -11.62
C THR A 77 -3.42 -7.78 -11.13
N LEU A 78 -3.87 -7.49 -9.91
CA LEU A 78 -5.13 -8.01 -9.39
C LEU A 78 -6.27 -7.24 -10.04
N ARG A 79 -7.11 -7.94 -10.83
CA ARG A 79 -8.33 -7.37 -11.38
C ARG A 79 -9.54 -7.91 -10.63
N ARG A 80 -10.45 -7.01 -10.27
CA ARG A 80 -11.80 -7.34 -9.80
C ARG A 80 -12.84 -6.66 -10.68
N ASP A 81 -13.73 -7.45 -11.23
CA ASP A 81 -14.91 -6.99 -11.95
C ASP A 81 -16.13 -7.18 -11.06
N GLN A 82 -16.95 -6.13 -10.89
CA GLN A 82 -18.12 -6.17 -10.01
C GLN A 82 -19.36 -5.53 -10.65
N ARG A 83 -20.49 -6.25 -10.63
CA ARG A 83 -21.82 -5.69 -10.92
C ARG A 83 -22.41 -5.13 -9.63
N LYS A 84 -22.64 -3.81 -9.59
CA LYS A 84 -23.32 -3.17 -8.46
C LYS A 84 -24.75 -2.84 -8.82
N LEU A 85 -25.71 -3.53 -8.22
CA LEU A 85 -27.13 -3.19 -8.34
C LEU A 85 -27.52 -2.11 -7.31
N PRO A 86 -27.92 -0.90 -7.73
CA PRO A 86 -28.39 0.11 -6.79
C PRO A 86 -29.65 -0.37 -6.06
N ALA A 87 -29.69 -0.25 -4.74
CA ALA A 87 -30.82 -0.73 -3.92
C ALA A 87 -32.16 -0.10 -4.33
N ALA A 88 -32.15 1.18 -4.72
CA ALA A 88 -33.34 1.88 -5.21
C ALA A 88 -33.89 1.25 -6.50
N LEU A 89 -33.01 0.81 -7.40
CA LEU A 89 -33.39 0.17 -8.66
C LEU A 89 -34.02 -1.21 -8.39
N VAL A 90 -33.39 -2.02 -7.55
CA VAL A 90 -33.93 -3.34 -7.15
C VAL A 90 -35.31 -3.18 -6.50
N LYS A 91 -35.47 -2.17 -5.62
CA LYS A 91 -36.75 -1.88 -4.97
C LYS A 91 -37.83 -1.49 -5.97
N ALA A 92 -37.52 -0.63 -6.94
CA ALA A 92 -38.49 -0.20 -7.94
C ALA A 92 -38.97 -1.37 -8.82
N TYR A 93 -38.05 -2.22 -9.30
CA TYR A 93 -38.41 -3.38 -10.11
C TYR A 93 -39.17 -4.45 -9.30
N LEU A 94 -38.82 -4.63 -8.02
CA LEU A 94 -39.58 -5.52 -7.14
C LEU A 94 -41.03 -5.02 -6.95
N GLN A 95 -41.24 -3.71 -6.81
CA GLN A 95 -42.60 -3.14 -6.71
C GLN A 95 -43.43 -3.41 -7.96
N VAL A 96 -42.83 -3.30 -9.16
CA VAL A 96 -43.50 -3.63 -10.43
C VAL A 96 -43.88 -5.11 -10.45
N ALA A 97 -42.94 -6.00 -10.14
CA ALA A 97 -43.19 -7.45 -10.13
C ALA A 97 -44.23 -7.87 -9.07
N GLU A 98 -44.22 -7.24 -7.88
CA GLU A 98 -45.25 -7.46 -6.85
C GLU A 98 -46.63 -6.99 -7.32
N HIS A 99 -46.71 -5.85 -8.01
CA HIS A 99 -47.96 -5.33 -8.56
C HIS A 99 -48.54 -6.24 -9.64
N GLU A 100 -47.70 -6.71 -10.57
CA GLU A 100 -48.08 -7.67 -11.62
C GLU A 100 -48.56 -9.01 -11.01
N TYR A 101 -47.92 -9.47 -9.94
CA TYR A 101 -48.35 -10.69 -9.25
C TYR A 101 -49.74 -10.52 -8.61
N LEU A 102 -49.98 -9.40 -7.93
CA LEU A 102 -51.27 -9.12 -7.27
C LEU A 102 -52.40 -8.93 -8.28
N SER A 103 -52.14 -8.27 -9.42
CA SER A 103 -53.16 -8.12 -10.47
C SER A 103 -53.55 -9.46 -11.10
N ALA A 104 -52.61 -10.40 -11.22
CA ALA A 104 -52.87 -11.76 -11.67
C ALA A 104 -53.59 -12.65 -10.62
N HIS A 105 -53.67 -12.21 -9.35
CA HIS A 105 -54.29 -12.97 -8.26
C HIS A 105 -55.28 -12.11 -7.47
N PRO A 106 -56.50 -11.83 -8.00
CA PRO A 106 -57.45 -10.86 -7.44
C PRO A 106 -57.96 -11.13 -6.02
N GLY A 107 -57.68 -12.32 -5.45
CA GLY A 107 -58.02 -12.68 -4.07
C GLY A 107 -56.94 -12.35 -3.04
N LEU A 108 -55.77 -11.87 -3.46
CA LEU A 108 -54.65 -11.56 -2.57
C LEU A 108 -54.49 -10.05 -2.40
N ASN A 109 -54.48 -9.59 -1.15
CA ASN A 109 -54.19 -8.19 -0.81
C ASN A 109 -52.68 -7.91 -0.67
N ARG A 110 -51.85 -8.96 -0.52
CA ARG A 110 -50.40 -8.88 -0.35
C ARG A 110 -49.72 -10.10 -0.96
N VAL A 111 -48.50 -9.91 -1.47
CA VAL A 111 -47.68 -11.02 -1.99
C VAL A 111 -47.21 -11.90 -0.83
N PRO A 112 -47.45 -13.22 -0.87
CA PRO A 112 -46.96 -14.14 0.16
C PRO A 112 -45.43 -14.06 0.33
N LYS A 113 -44.94 -14.23 1.56
CA LYS A 113 -43.50 -14.06 1.88
C LYS A 113 -42.57 -14.87 0.98
N GLN A 114 -42.86 -16.16 0.80
CA GLN A 114 -42.05 -17.04 -0.06
C GLN A 114 -42.04 -16.54 -1.50
N LYS A 115 -43.21 -16.17 -2.03
CA LYS A 115 -43.32 -15.66 -3.39
C LYS A 115 -42.61 -14.33 -3.59
N ARG A 116 -42.61 -13.48 -2.56
CA ARG A 116 -41.88 -12.22 -2.58
C ARG A 116 -40.36 -12.42 -2.68
N GLU A 117 -39.79 -13.37 -1.95
CA GLU A 117 -38.37 -13.71 -2.08
C GLU A 117 -38.05 -14.29 -3.47
N GLU A 118 -38.91 -15.15 -4.04
CA GLU A 118 -38.77 -15.62 -5.43
C GLU A 118 -38.77 -14.48 -6.45
N LEU A 119 -39.71 -13.53 -6.32
CA LEU A 119 -39.79 -12.35 -7.19
C LEU A 119 -38.54 -11.48 -7.06
N LYS A 120 -38.05 -11.30 -5.83
CA LYS A 120 -36.85 -10.54 -5.55
C LYS A 120 -35.62 -11.17 -6.19
N GLU A 121 -35.44 -12.48 -6.09
CA GLU A 121 -34.34 -13.20 -6.75
C GLU A 121 -34.46 -13.13 -8.28
N ALA A 122 -35.66 -13.32 -8.83
CA ALA A 122 -35.89 -13.17 -10.27
C ALA A 122 -35.57 -11.76 -10.78
N VAL A 123 -35.99 -10.72 -10.05
CA VAL A 123 -35.66 -9.31 -10.35
C VAL A 123 -34.15 -9.10 -10.29
N ARG A 124 -33.47 -9.60 -9.25
CA ARG A 124 -32.01 -9.50 -9.13
C ARG A 124 -31.31 -10.14 -10.32
N LEU A 125 -31.64 -11.38 -10.68
CA LEU A 125 -31.03 -12.08 -11.81
C LEU A 125 -31.26 -11.34 -13.13
N ASN A 126 -32.46 -10.80 -13.36
CA ASN A 126 -32.77 -10.01 -14.55
C ASN A 126 -31.93 -8.72 -14.62
N LEU A 127 -31.79 -8.01 -13.48
CA LEU A 127 -31.00 -6.79 -13.40
C LEU A 127 -29.50 -7.08 -13.56
N LEU A 128 -29.00 -8.18 -12.99
CA LEU A 128 -27.60 -8.60 -13.15
C LEU A 128 -27.26 -8.90 -14.61
N ALA A 129 -28.14 -9.63 -15.32
CA ALA A 129 -27.95 -9.92 -16.75
C ALA A 129 -27.87 -8.66 -17.63
N LYS A 130 -28.41 -7.52 -17.16
CA LYS A 130 -28.42 -6.23 -17.87
C LYS A 130 -27.37 -5.24 -17.36
N THR A 131 -26.65 -5.58 -16.30
CA THR A 131 -25.67 -4.69 -15.67
C THR A 131 -24.28 -5.09 -16.15
N LEU A 132 -23.53 -4.14 -16.71
CA LEU A 132 -22.13 -4.39 -17.06
C LEU A 132 -21.26 -4.42 -15.79
N PRO A 133 -20.26 -5.31 -15.70
CA PRO A 133 -19.30 -5.29 -14.60
C PRO A 133 -18.41 -4.03 -14.69
N VAL A 134 -18.08 -3.47 -13.53
CA VAL A 134 -17.11 -2.36 -13.42
C VAL A 134 -15.76 -2.93 -12.98
N PRO A 135 -14.69 -2.77 -13.77
CA PRO A 135 -13.36 -3.25 -13.41
C PRO A 135 -12.69 -2.35 -12.37
N SER A 136 -11.87 -2.95 -11.52
CA SER A 136 -10.95 -2.29 -10.59
C SER A 136 -9.64 -3.06 -10.57
N THR A 137 -8.52 -2.36 -10.62
CA THR A 137 -7.19 -2.99 -10.77
C THR A 137 -6.18 -2.44 -9.76
N TRP A 138 -5.32 -3.32 -9.27
CA TRP A 138 -4.23 -2.99 -8.34
C TRP A 138 -2.99 -3.80 -8.69
N ASP A 139 -1.87 -3.13 -8.88
CA ASP A 139 -0.65 -3.74 -9.40
C ASP A 139 0.17 -4.33 -8.26
N ALA A 140 0.86 -5.44 -8.56
CA ALA A 140 1.85 -6.05 -7.70
C ALA A 140 3.13 -6.30 -8.49
N VAL A 141 4.27 -5.97 -7.87
CA VAL A 141 5.59 -6.37 -8.37
C VAL A 141 6.32 -7.12 -7.26
N TRP A 142 6.72 -8.35 -7.55
CA TRP A 142 7.49 -9.21 -6.67
C TRP A 142 8.95 -9.24 -7.15
N ASP A 143 9.86 -8.72 -6.33
CA ASP A 143 11.30 -8.92 -6.51
C ASP A 143 11.70 -10.27 -5.91
N THR A 144 12.09 -11.19 -6.80
CA THR A 144 12.45 -12.57 -6.44
C THR A 144 13.78 -12.69 -5.70
N ARG A 145 14.66 -11.68 -5.77
CA ARG A 145 15.94 -11.67 -5.04
C ARG A 145 15.72 -11.36 -3.56
N THR A 146 14.84 -10.40 -3.28
CA THR A 146 14.58 -9.93 -1.91
C THR A 146 13.39 -10.62 -1.26
N GLY A 147 12.55 -11.28 -2.07
CA GLY A 147 11.29 -11.90 -1.61
C GLY A 147 10.22 -10.87 -1.25
N ILE A 148 10.34 -9.63 -1.73
CA ILE A 148 9.43 -8.53 -1.41
C ILE A 148 8.41 -8.32 -2.53
N VAL A 149 7.14 -8.23 -2.14
CA VAL A 149 6.03 -7.86 -3.02
C VAL A 149 5.61 -6.43 -2.68
N THR A 150 5.68 -5.54 -3.67
CA THR A 150 5.16 -4.17 -3.59
C THR A 150 3.77 -4.13 -4.22
N PHE A 151 2.75 -3.71 -3.46
CA PHE A 151 1.35 -3.71 -3.89
C PHE A 151 0.74 -2.30 -3.85
N THR A 152 -0.05 -1.93 -4.87
CA THR A 152 -0.49 -0.55 -5.07
C THR A 152 -1.85 -0.20 -4.43
N SER A 153 -2.11 -0.66 -3.20
CA SER A 153 -3.34 -0.32 -2.45
C SER A 153 -3.11 -0.31 -0.96
N LEU A 154 -3.75 0.65 -0.27
CA LEU A 154 -3.73 0.76 1.19
C LEU A 154 -5.09 0.47 1.85
N SER A 155 -6.08 0.04 1.07
CA SER A 155 -7.42 -0.26 1.57
C SER A 155 -7.43 -1.65 2.19
N ALA A 156 -7.77 -1.76 3.49
CA ALA A 156 -7.76 -3.04 4.19
C ALA A 156 -8.58 -4.14 3.49
N PRO A 157 -9.83 -3.90 3.01
CA PRO A 157 -10.57 -4.90 2.23
C PRO A 157 -9.90 -5.32 0.92
N ILE A 158 -9.10 -4.44 0.31
CA ILE A 158 -8.40 -4.74 -0.94
C ILE A 158 -7.09 -5.48 -0.67
N ILE A 159 -6.40 -5.14 0.41
CA ILE A 159 -5.22 -5.89 0.90
C ILE A 159 -5.64 -7.31 1.24
N GLU A 160 -6.72 -7.50 1.99
CA GLU A 160 -7.25 -8.83 2.33
C GLU A 160 -7.63 -9.63 1.07
N LEU A 161 -8.25 -8.97 0.08
CA LEU A 161 -8.56 -9.58 -1.21
C LEU A 161 -7.28 -10.03 -1.94
N PHE A 162 -6.24 -9.18 -1.93
CA PHE A 162 -4.95 -9.48 -2.54
C PHE A 162 -4.24 -10.65 -1.83
N GLU A 163 -4.15 -10.63 -0.50
CA GLU A 163 -3.56 -11.72 0.29
C GLU A 163 -4.30 -13.04 0.08
N THR A 164 -5.63 -13.00 0.02
CA THR A 164 -6.46 -14.18 -0.26
C THR A 164 -6.19 -14.73 -1.67
N GLN A 165 -6.17 -13.85 -2.68
CA GLN A 165 -5.90 -14.26 -4.05
C GLN A 165 -4.46 -14.77 -4.21
N PHE A 166 -3.47 -14.12 -3.58
CA PHE A 166 -2.08 -14.54 -3.56
C PHE A 166 -1.93 -15.91 -2.93
N LYS A 167 -2.52 -16.14 -1.75
CA LYS A 167 -2.47 -17.44 -1.06
C LYS A 167 -3.13 -18.56 -1.86
N LYS A 168 -4.23 -18.27 -2.57
CA LYS A 168 -4.88 -19.22 -3.49
C LYS A 168 -4.01 -19.53 -4.72
N THR A 169 -3.20 -18.57 -5.13
CA THR A 169 -2.31 -18.68 -6.30
C THR A 169 -1.07 -19.48 -5.93
N PHE A 170 -0.41 -19.13 -4.84
CA PHE A 170 0.87 -19.70 -4.44
C PHE A 170 0.69 -20.51 -3.16
N GLU A 171 0.15 -21.73 -3.32
CA GLU A 171 -0.09 -22.65 -2.20
C GLU A 171 1.21 -22.91 -1.43
N GLY A 172 1.14 -22.96 -0.09
CA GLY A 172 2.32 -23.13 0.77
C GLY A 172 3.06 -21.83 1.11
N THR A 173 2.74 -20.73 0.42
CA THR A 173 3.28 -19.40 0.73
C THR A 173 2.26 -18.51 1.45
N ARG A 174 2.74 -17.46 2.10
CA ARG A 174 1.94 -16.39 2.68
C ARG A 174 2.64 -15.05 2.53
N LEU A 175 1.86 -13.98 2.53
CA LEU A 175 2.35 -12.62 2.63
C LEU A 175 2.45 -12.23 4.11
N VAL A 176 3.56 -11.60 4.48
CA VAL A 176 3.79 -11.01 5.79
C VAL A 176 4.04 -9.52 5.60
N ALA A 177 3.19 -8.67 6.17
CA ALA A 177 3.30 -7.22 6.01
C ALA A 177 4.64 -6.69 6.55
N ILE A 178 5.30 -5.81 5.80
CA ILE A 178 6.52 -5.11 6.25
C ILE A 178 6.10 -3.86 7.03
N HIS A 179 5.73 -4.06 8.29
CA HIS A 179 5.38 -3.01 9.25
C HIS A 179 6.63 -2.35 9.87
N PRO A 180 6.50 -1.27 10.68
CA PRO A 180 7.67 -0.52 11.19
C PRO A 180 8.70 -1.39 11.91
N TYR A 181 8.26 -2.26 12.83
CA TYR A 181 9.17 -3.17 13.55
C TYR A 181 9.91 -4.14 12.62
N ALA A 182 9.20 -4.82 11.69
CA ALA A 182 9.83 -5.72 10.73
C ALA A 182 10.80 -5.00 9.78
N ARG A 183 10.49 -3.74 9.41
CA ARG A 183 11.42 -2.89 8.65
C ARG A 183 12.64 -2.52 9.49
N ALA A 184 12.47 -2.24 10.79
CA ALA A 184 13.57 -1.91 11.69
C ALA A 184 14.55 -3.08 11.84
N GLU A 185 14.04 -4.32 11.93
CA GLU A 185 14.88 -5.53 11.92
C GLU A 185 15.71 -5.66 10.64
N ALA A 186 15.10 -5.34 9.48
CA ALA A 186 15.78 -5.44 8.19
C ALA A 186 16.85 -4.36 8.01
N VAL A 187 16.55 -3.12 8.42
CA VAL A 187 17.40 -1.94 8.22
C VAL A 187 18.50 -1.83 9.27
N GLY A 188 18.22 -2.21 10.52
CA GLY A 188 19.15 -2.04 11.65
C GLY A 188 20.34 -3.01 11.64
N GLY A 189 20.28 -4.08 10.84
CA GLY A 189 21.32 -5.12 10.77
C GLY A 189 21.53 -5.88 12.08
N GLU A 190 22.56 -6.72 12.13
CA GLU A 190 22.84 -7.55 13.32
C GLU A 190 23.22 -6.74 14.56
N GLY A 191 23.81 -5.55 14.37
CA GLY A 191 24.29 -4.70 15.47
C GLY A 191 23.19 -4.07 16.32
N LEU A 192 22.08 -3.66 15.71
CA LEU A 192 20.96 -3.01 16.42
C LEU A 192 19.90 -3.98 16.91
N LYS A 193 19.92 -5.24 16.46
CA LYS A 193 18.91 -6.25 16.80
C LYS A 193 18.73 -6.45 18.31
N PRO A 194 19.78 -6.61 19.14
CA PRO A 194 19.59 -6.78 20.58
C PRO A 194 18.90 -5.59 21.25
N ALA A 195 19.23 -4.37 20.82
CA ALA A 195 18.62 -3.14 21.35
C ALA A 195 17.16 -2.99 20.89
N LEU A 196 16.85 -3.36 19.64
CA LEU A 196 15.49 -3.37 19.12
C LEU A 196 14.60 -4.41 19.82
N GLU A 197 15.14 -5.60 20.10
CA GLU A 197 14.46 -6.64 20.89
C GLU A 197 14.19 -6.16 22.33
N GLN A 198 15.17 -5.50 22.96
CA GLN A 198 14.99 -4.93 24.30
C GLN A 198 13.95 -3.80 24.34
N ALA A 199 13.85 -3.01 23.27
CA ALA A 199 12.86 -1.94 23.14
C ALA A 199 11.47 -2.44 22.68
N ASN A 200 11.35 -3.72 22.29
CA ASN A 200 10.09 -4.30 21.84
C ASN A 200 9.10 -4.41 23.00
N LEU A 201 7.89 -3.85 22.81
CA LEU A 201 6.83 -3.88 23.81
C LEU A 201 5.77 -4.95 23.51
N ALA A 202 5.92 -5.73 22.45
CA ALA A 202 4.99 -6.80 22.09
C ALA A 202 5.15 -8.02 23.02
N THR A 203 4.04 -8.75 23.18
CA THR A 203 3.98 -9.97 23.99
C THR A 203 4.06 -11.24 23.15
N SER A 204 4.01 -11.09 21.82
CA SER A 204 4.08 -12.18 20.85
C SER A 204 4.66 -11.69 19.52
N ASP A 205 5.12 -12.64 18.69
CA ASP A 205 5.62 -12.36 17.34
C ASP A 205 4.50 -12.17 16.30
N ALA A 206 3.24 -12.12 16.73
CA ALA A 206 2.13 -11.86 15.84
C ALA A 206 2.22 -10.44 15.30
N ALA A 207 2.17 -10.28 13.96
CA ALA A 207 2.30 -8.96 13.31
C ALA A 207 1.36 -7.89 13.90
N ILE A 208 0.12 -8.25 14.24
CA ILE A 208 -0.84 -7.32 14.87
C ILE A 208 -0.34 -6.80 16.22
N ASP A 209 0.26 -7.67 17.04
CA ASP A 209 0.79 -7.29 18.36
C ASP A 209 2.07 -6.46 18.20
N LEU A 210 2.96 -6.85 17.28
CA LEU A 210 4.16 -6.07 16.94
C LEU A 210 3.82 -4.66 16.45
N ILE A 211 2.81 -4.52 15.58
CA ILE A 211 2.32 -3.23 15.07
C ILE A 211 1.79 -2.38 16.22
N ARG A 212 0.86 -2.91 17.02
CA ARG A 212 0.16 -2.17 18.07
C ARG A 212 1.11 -1.76 19.20
N SER A 213 1.96 -2.66 19.64
CA SER A 213 2.81 -2.44 20.80
C SER A 213 4.03 -1.57 20.46
N ASN A 214 4.47 -1.54 19.19
CA ASN A 214 5.60 -0.73 18.74
C ASN A 214 5.22 0.48 17.88
N GLN A 215 4.03 1.06 18.06
CA GLN A 215 3.64 2.31 17.37
C GLN A 215 4.58 3.48 17.65
N TRP A 216 5.34 3.42 18.76
CA TRP A 216 6.38 4.37 19.09
C TRP A 216 7.43 4.51 17.97
N LEU A 217 7.70 3.45 17.19
CA LEU A 217 8.63 3.54 16.05
C LEU A 217 8.18 4.57 15.02
N GLY A 218 6.88 4.66 14.74
CA GLY A 218 6.34 5.65 13.82
C GLY A 218 6.22 7.03 14.44
N TRP A 219 5.80 7.11 15.70
CA TRP A 219 5.64 8.38 16.41
C TRP A 219 6.97 9.08 16.64
N ASP A 220 7.94 8.35 17.19
CA ASP A 220 9.26 8.88 17.54
C ASP A 220 10.04 9.21 16.27
N PHE A 221 9.93 8.39 15.21
CA PHE A 221 10.56 8.68 13.91
C PHE A 221 10.07 10.01 13.31
N LEU A 222 8.75 10.21 13.28
CA LEU A 222 8.17 11.43 12.72
C LEU A 222 8.45 12.65 13.60
N LEU A 223 8.47 12.49 14.93
CA LEU A 223 8.84 13.56 15.86
C LEU A 223 10.30 13.95 15.71
N TRP A 224 11.20 12.97 15.70
CA TRP A 224 12.63 13.18 15.49
C TRP A 224 12.91 13.87 14.17
N LEU A 225 12.27 13.42 13.09
CA LEU A 225 12.47 14.02 11.78
C LEU A 225 11.91 15.44 11.69
N LEU A 226 10.77 15.72 12.34
CA LEU A 226 10.24 17.07 12.44
C LEU A 226 11.19 18.01 13.19
N HIS A 227 11.78 17.54 14.29
CA HIS A 227 12.77 18.31 15.05
C HIS A 227 13.98 18.62 14.16
N ARG A 228 14.59 17.62 13.52
CA ARG A 228 15.74 17.81 12.62
C ARG A 228 15.42 18.70 11.42
N THR A 229 14.21 18.62 10.86
CA THR A 229 13.74 19.53 9.80
C THR A 229 13.83 21.01 10.22
N MET A 230 13.65 21.29 11.52
CA MET A 230 13.59 22.65 12.05
C MET A 230 14.90 23.16 12.64
N THR A 231 15.80 22.27 13.05
CA THR A 231 16.98 22.62 13.87
C THR A 231 18.32 22.24 13.24
N ASP A 232 18.32 21.45 12.17
CA ASP A 232 19.52 20.84 11.60
C ASP A 232 19.54 20.96 10.06
N SER A 233 20.64 20.54 9.42
CA SER A 233 20.81 20.63 7.96
C SER A 233 19.84 19.75 7.16
N SER A 234 19.19 18.77 7.82
CA SER A 234 18.37 17.75 7.16
C SER A 234 19.13 16.90 6.13
N GLU A 235 20.45 16.84 6.24
CA GLU A 235 21.34 16.03 5.40
C GLU A 235 21.61 14.66 6.04
N TYR A 236 21.59 13.62 5.21
CA TYR A 236 21.78 12.22 5.58
C TYR A 236 22.64 11.51 4.52
N CYS A 237 23.12 10.31 4.84
CA CYS A 237 23.92 9.50 3.92
C CYS A 237 23.22 8.17 3.60
N VAL A 238 23.36 7.70 2.36
CA VAL A 238 22.87 6.39 1.94
C VAL A 238 23.57 5.29 2.73
N GLY A 239 22.81 4.57 3.56
CA GLY A 239 23.31 3.52 4.44
C GLY A 239 22.76 2.13 4.13
N GLN A 240 21.79 2.03 3.22
CA GLN A 240 21.10 0.79 2.87
C GLN A 240 21.40 0.35 1.43
N PRO A 241 21.34 -0.96 1.10
CA PRO A 241 21.50 -1.45 -0.26
C PRO A 241 20.44 -0.90 -1.21
N GLY A 242 20.83 -0.65 -2.47
CA GLY A 242 19.92 -0.18 -3.51
C GLY A 242 20.66 0.53 -4.63
N PRO A 243 19.94 1.28 -5.49
CA PRO A 243 20.51 1.91 -6.67
C PRO A 243 21.55 3.02 -6.40
N ALA A 244 21.38 3.80 -5.34
CA ALA A 244 22.34 4.84 -4.95
C ALA A 244 23.58 4.23 -4.26
N LEU A 245 24.74 4.86 -4.44
CA LEU A 245 25.99 4.37 -3.84
C LEU A 245 26.02 4.65 -2.34
N ALA A 246 26.60 3.72 -1.58
CA ALA A 246 26.76 3.88 -0.13
C ALA A 246 27.58 5.13 0.21
N GLY A 247 27.11 5.89 1.19
CA GLY A 247 27.73 7.14 1.63
C GLY A 247 27.38 8.37 0.80
N GLU A 248 26.65 8.24 -0.31
CA GLU A 248 26.17 9.42 -1.04
C GLU A 248 25.21 10.26 -0.18
N PRO A 249 25.30 11.60 -0.24
CA PRO A 249 24.43 12.46 0.53
C PRO A 249 23.03 12.54 -0.09
N PHE A 250 22.03 12.73 0.76
CA PHE A 250 20.67 13.10 0.38
C PHE A 250 20.05 13.95 1.49
N VAL A 251 18.99 14.68 1.15
CA VAL A 251 18.25 15.54 2.09
C VAL A 251 16.91 14.90 2.40
N ALA A 252 16.47 14.96 3.66
CA ALA A 252 15.14 14.49 4.06
C ALA A 252 14.47 15.39 5.08
N TYR A 253 13.23 15.78 4.83
CA TYR A 253 12.49 16.69 5.70
C TYR A 253 10.97 16.49 5.61
N LEU A 254 10.26 16.94 6.64
CA LEU A 254 8.80 16.97 6.66
C LEU A 254 8.28 18.34 6.24
N ASN A 255 7.27 18.40 5.39
CA ASN A 255 6.59 19.66 5.07
C ASN A 255 5.16 19.40 4.57
N ASP A 256 4.40 20.45 4.25
CA ASP A 256 3.03 20.44 3.69
C ASP A 256 1.92 19.84 4.54
N ARG A 257 2.08 18.66 5.12
CA ARG A 257 0.99 18.00 5.84
C ARG A 257 1.47 17.17 7.01
N LEU A 258 0.85 17.40 8.17
CA LEU A 258 1.02 16.61 9.38
C LEU A 258 -0.35 16.27 9.96
N VAL A 259 -0.52 15.02 10.42
CA VAL A 259 -1.71 14.57 11.15
C VAL A 259 -1.29 14.17 12.55
N LEU A 260 -1.82 14.87 13.53
CA LEU A 260 -1.54 14.65 14.94
C LEU A 260 -2.77 14.09 15.63
N VAL A 261 -2.56 13.07 16.46
CA VAL A 261 -3.62 12.38 17.19
C VAL A 261 -3.25 12.24 18.66
N SER A 262 -4.23 12.39 19.54
CA SER A 262 -4.15 11.95 20.93
C SER A 262 -5.34 11.07 21.25
N ALA A 263 -5.09 9.93 21.88
CA ALA A 263 -6.12 9.10 22.48
C ALA A 263 -6.26 9.47 23.97
N GLY A 264 -7.47 9.82 24.41
CA GLY A 264 -7.78 10.09 25.81
C GLY A 264 -9.13 9.48 26.20
N GLU A 265 -9.53 9.63 27.47
CA GLU A 265 -10.77 9.06 28.01
C GLU A 265 -12.04 9.55 27.28
N ALA A 266 -12.02 10.79 26.77
CA ALA A 266 -13.11 11.38 26.00
C ALA A 266 -13.12 11.00 24.50
N GLY A 267 -12.23 10.09 24.07
CA GLY A 267 -12.10 9.65 22.69
C GLY A 267 -10.85 10.19 21.97
N THR A 268 -10.80 9.96 20.66
CA THR A 268 -9.66 10.33 19.82
C THR A 268 -9.79 11.76 19.31
N GLN A 269 -8.83 12.61 19.64
CA GLN A 269 -8.74 13.97 19.09
C GLN A 269 -7.72 14.00 17.95
N LYS A 270 -8.12 14.54 16.79
CA LYS A 270 -7.30 14.62 15.58
C LYS A 270 -7.15 16.06 15.12
N ILE A 271 -5.93 16.46 14.79
CA ILE A 271 -5.58 17.73 14.14
C ILE A 271 -4.88 17.42 12.83
N THR A 272 -5.20 18.17 11.77
CA THR A 272 -4.45 18.14 10.51
C THR A 272 -3.90 19.53 10.24
N VAL A 273 -2.58 19.63 10.12
CA VAL A 273 -1.89 20.81 9.62
C VAL A 273 -1.66 20.58 8.13
N ALA A 274 -2.03 21.55 7.28
CA ALA A 274 -2.00 21.43 5.83
C ALA A 274 -1.52 22.71 5.15
N GLY A 275 -0.80 22.56 4.04
CA GLY A 275 -0.12 23.63 3.31
C GLY A 275 1.35 23.79 3.75
N PRO A 276 2.17 24.51 2.97
CA PRO A 276 3.57 24.76 3.31
C PRO A 276 3.72 25.33 4.74
N GLN A 277 4.72 24.85 5.48
CA GLN A 277 4.95 25.21 6.87
C GLN A 277 6.32 25.87 7.04
N ASP A 278 6.37 27.08 7.60
CA ASP A 278 7.64 27.78 7.85
C ASP A 278 8.23 27.43 9.23
N HIS A 279 7.38 27.32 10.25
CA HIS A 279 7.81 27.16 11.65
C HIS A 279 7.05 26.08 12.43
N PHE A 280 6.09 25.40 11.78
CA PHE A 280 5.24 24.36 12.35
C PHE A 280 4.63 24.73 13.72
N ARG A 281 4.24 26.00 13.93
CA ARG A 281 3.78 26.51 15.25
C ARG A 281 2.59 25.74 15.78
N GLU A 282 1.62 25.45 14.93
CA GLU A 282 0.44 24.66 15.24
C GLU A 282 0.81 23.22 15.61
N ALA A 283 1.74 22.61 14.88
CA ALA A 283 2.20 21.26 15.17
C ALA A 283 3.00 21.21 16.48
N ARG A 284 3.93 22.14 16.72
CA ARG A 284 4.68 22.28 17.98
C ARG A 284 3.74 22.43 19.17
N THR A 285 2.75 23.30 19.06
CA THR A 285 1.75 23.50 20.11
C THR A 285 0.96 22.22 20.37
N ALA A 286 0.55 21.51 19.32
CA ALA A 286 -0.15 20.23 19.46
C ALA A 286 0.73 19.13 20.10
N LEU A 287 2.01 19.07 19.75
CA LEU A 287 2.99 18.14 20.31
C LEU A 287 3.28 18.42 21.78
N ALA A 288 3.44 19.70 22.15
CA ALA A 288 3.62 20.13 23.54
C ALA A 288 2.43 19.73 24.44
N HIS A 289 1.23 19.62 23.87
CA HIS A 289 0.03 19.12 24.57
C HIS A 289 -0.16 17.60 24.47
N GLY A 290 0.88 16.85 24.11
CA GLY A 290 0.90 15.38 24.13
C GLY A 290 0.24 14.69 22.93
N LYS A 291 -0.06 15.41 21.84
CA LYS A 291 -0.45 14.75 20.58
C LYS A 291 0.77 14.11 19.93
N ARG A 292 0.56 13.04 19.16
CA ARG A 292 1.62 12.34 18.42
C ARG A 292 1.39 12.46 16.93
N ILE A 293 2.47 12.56 16.15
CA ILE A 293 2.38 12.57 14.68
C ILE A 293 2.11 11.14 14.21
N THR A 294 1.03 10.96 13.45
CA THR A 294 0.61 9.65 12.92
C THR A 294 0.77 9.53 11.42
N GLU A 295 0.79 10.66 10.71
CA GLU A 295 0.94 10.74 9.26
C GLU A 295 1.62 12.06 8.92
N SER A 296 2.57 12.04 7.97
CA SER A 296 3.21 13.25 7.48
C SER A 296 3.64 13.12 6.02
N THR A 297 3.72 14.25 5.32
CA THR A 297 4.36 14.34 4.01
C THR A 297 5.87 14.49 4.21
N LEU A 298 6.59 13.46 3.78
CA LEU A 298 8.05 13.35 3.75
C LEU A 298 8.56 13.69 2.35
N TYR A 299 9.62 14.50 2.33
CA TYR A 299 10.43 14.78 1.16
C TYR A 299 11.78 14.08 1.29
N LEU A 300 12.25 13.50 0.19
CA LEU A 300 13.60 13.00 0.03
C LEU A 300 14.17 13.63 -1.24
N GLU A 301 15.35 14.21 -1.17
CA GLU A 301 16.00 14.88 -2.30
C GLU A 301 17.41 14.35 -2.48
N LYS A 302 17.75 13.95 -3.70
CA LYS A 302 19.10 13.54 -4.08
C LYS A 302 19.41 14.12 -5.45
N GLU A 303 20.44 14.96 -5.51
CA GLU A 303 20.81 15.69 -6.73
C GLU A 303 19.59 16.49 -7.27
N GLU A 304 19.19 16.29 -8.53
CA GLU A 304 18.00 16.91 -9.13
C GLU A 304 16.69 16.18 -8.83
N HIS A 305 16.76 14.99 -8.23
CA HIS A 305 15.62 14.12 -8.02
C HIS A 305 14.94 14.37 -6.68
N VAL A 306 13.61 14.46 -6.72
CA VAL A 306 12.78 14.67 -5.54
C VAL A 306 11.73 13.56 -5.45
N TRP A 307 11.68 12.91 -4.29
CA TRP A 307 10.59 12.04 -3.89
C TRP A 307 9.74 12.75 -2.85
N LYS A 308 8.43 12.68 -3.04
CA LYS A 308 7.45 13.20 -2.10
C LYS A 308 6.49 12.10 -1.74
N LEU A 309 6.32 11.78 -0.47
CA LEU A 309 5.44 10.70 -0.03
C LEU A 309 4.67 11.08 1.23
N THR A 310 3.44 10.59 1.35
CA THR A 310 2.72 10.64 2.62
C THR A 310 2.98 9.34 3.37
N LEU A 311 3.71 9.41 4.48
CA LEU A 311 4.01 8.25 5.32
C LEU A 311 2.91 8.08 6.37
N LYS A 312 2.35 6.87 6.48
CA LYS A 312 1.49 6.48 7.61
C LYS A 312 2.33 5.75 8.65
N GLY A 313 2.58 6.38 9.80
CA GLY A 313 3.52 5.91 10.81
C GLY A 313 3.18 4.56 11.44
N GLU A 314 1.90 4.21 11.54
CA GLU A 314 1.48 2.94 12.17
C GLU A 314 1.88 1.70 11.36
N LEU A 315 1.73 1.74 10.03
CA LEU A 315 1.97 0.60 9.14
C LEU A 315 3.15 0.82 8.19
N PHE A 316 3.77 2.00 8.21
CA PHE A 316 4.75 2.44 7.20
C PHE A 316 4.25 2.26 5.76
N HIS A 317 2.98 2.59 5.56
CA HIS A 317 2.39 2.68 4.23
C HIS A 317 2.77 4.01 3.57
N PHE A 318 3.14 3.95 2.29
CA PHE A 318 3.47 5.11 1.48
C PHE A 318 2.23 5.52 0.68
N ALA A 319 1.41 6.41 1.20
CA ALA A 319 0.07 6.70 0.65
C ALA A 319 0.07 7.53 -0.64
N SER A 320 1.16 8.22 -0.95
CA SER A 320 1.26 9.08 -2.14
C SER A 320 2.71 9.23 -2.60
N LEU A 321 3.44 8.12 -2.74
CA LEU A 321 4.83 8.13 -3.20
C LEU A 321 4.91 8.62 -4.64
N LYS A 322 5.32 9.89 -4.78
CA LYS A 322 5.68 10.53 -6.02
C LYS A 322 7.20 10.40 -6.21
N SER A 323 7.62 9.80 -7.31
CA SER A 323 9.03 9.67 -7.70
C SER A 323 9.34 10.60 -8.88
N PRO A 324 10.64 10.71 -9.28
CA PRO A 324 11.02 11.26 -10.58
C PRO A 324 10.18 10.68 -11.72
N LYS A 325 9.95 11.53 -12.73
CA LYS A 325 9.07 11.20 -13.86
C LYS A 325 9.86 10.34 -14.86
N VAL A 326 9.36 9.14 -15.07
CA VAL A 326 9.78 8.27 -16.18
C VAL A 326 9.02 8.67 -17.44
N ALA A 327 9.74 8.88 -18.53
CA ALA A 327 9.16 9.17 -19.84
C ALA A 327 8.94 7.88 -20.62
N ILE A 328 7.92 7.87 -21.47
CA ILE A 328 7.71 6.83 -22.48
C ILE A 328 7.82 7.54 -23.82
N GLU A 329 8.85 7.20 -24.59
CA GLU A 329 9.04 7.72 -25.93
C GLU A 329 7.96 7.19 -26.89
N LYS A 330 7.58 8.02 -27.86
CA LYS A 330 6.59 7.65 -28.87
C LYS A 330 7.06 8.14 -30.23
N GLY A 331 7.02 7.27 -31.22
CA GLY A 331 7.38 7.60 -32.60
C GLY A 331 7.17 6.43 -33.53
N GLU A 332 7.14 6.69 -34.84
CA GLU A 332 6.91 5.67 -35.88
C GLU A 332 8.00 4.59 -35.92
N HIS A 333 9.17 4.85 -35.34
CA HIS A 333 10.30 3.92 -35.29
C HIS A 333 10.58 3.35 -33.89
N VAL A 334 9.69 3.61 -32.92
CA VAL A 334 9.83 3.11 -31.55
C VAL A 334 9.09 1.79 -31.43
N ASP A 335 9.79 0.73 -31.02
CA ASP A 335 9.16 -0.53 -30.65
C ASP A 335 8.42 -0.36 -29.32
N GLU A 336 7.09 -0.39 -29.34
CA GLU A 336 6.27 -0.15 -28.14
C GLU A 336 6.53 -1.16 -27.01
N GLY A 337 6.89 -2.40 -27.35
CA GLY A 337 7.18 -3.43 -26.35
C GLY A 337 8.46 -3.11 -25.58
N SER A 338 9.54 -2.87 -26.31
CA SER A 338 10.85 -2.52 -25.75
C SER A 338 10.79 -1.23 -24.94
N GLU A 339 10.06 -0.23 -25.42
CA GLU A 339 9.90 1.04 -24.72
C GLU A 339 9.12 0.89 -23.39
N ARG A 340 8.07 0.07 -23.37
CA ARG A 340 7.35 -0.24 -22.12
C ARG A 340 8.23 -0.98 -21.11
N GLU A 341 9.06 -1.90 -21.58
CA GLU A 341 10.00 -2.62 -20.74
C GLU A 341 11.09 -1.68 -20.17
N ALA A 342 11.66 -0.80 -21.00
CA ALA A 342 12.60 0.22 -20.55
C ALA A 342 11.99 1.14 -19.49
N ALA A 343 10.77 1.64 -19.73
CA ALA A 343 10.04 2.46 -18.78
C ALA A 343 9.71 1.70 -17.47
N PHE A 344 9.48 0.39 -17.53
CA PHE A 344 9.31 -0.45 -16.34
C PHE A 344 10.60 -0.46 -15.51
N TYR A 345 11.76 -0.73 -16.11
CA TYR A 345 13.03 -0.76 -15.38
C TYR A 345 13.40 0.61 -14.80
N GLU A 346 13.23 1.69 -15.57
CA GLU A 346 13.44 3.05 -15.06
C GLU A 346 12.51 3.35 -13.89
N ARG A 347 11.24 2.90 -13.98
CA ARG A 347 10.28 3.06 -12.89
C ARG A 347 10.68 2.30 -11.63
N MET A 348 11.15 1.06 -11.77
CA MET A 348 11.62 0.25 -10.64
C MET A 348 12.86 0.90 -10.02
N TYR A 349 13.81 1.34 -10.84
CA TYR A 349 15.01 2.05 -10.39
C TYR A 349 14.67 3.25 -9.50
N VAL A 350 13.81 4.18 -9.97
CA VAL A 350 13.46 5.36 -9.18
C VAL A 350 12.58 5.02 -7.97
N LEU A 351 11.80 3.93 -8.01
CA LEU A 351 11.02 3.47 -6.87
C LEU A 351 11.93 2.92 -5.77
N GLU A 352 12.86 2.03 -6.15
CA GLU A 352 13.82 1.41 -5.26
C GLU A 352 14.79 2.44 -4.67
N GLN A 353 15.24 3.41 -5.45
CA GLN A 353 16.07 4.50 -4.92
C GLN A 353 15.31 5.28 -3.84
N GLY A 354 14.04 5.65 -4.07
CA GLY A 354 13.22 6.33 -3.07
C GLY A 354 13.02 5.51 -1.79
N LEU A 355 12.81 4.19 -1.92
CA LEU A 355 12.71 3.27 -0.78
C LEU A 355 14.05 3.11 -0.05
N GLN A 356 15.17 3.04 -0.77
CA GLN A 356 16.52 2.98 -0.21
C GLN A 356 16.84 4.24 0.60
N LEU A 357 16.48 5.42 0.10
CA LEU A 357 16.65 6.69 0.82
C LEU A 357 15.82 6.70 2.11
N PHE A 358 14.56 6.25 2.03
CA PHE A 358 13.70 6.11 3.22
C PHE A 358 14.28 5.12 4.24
N ASP A 359 14.74 3.96 3.79
CA ASP A 359 15.32 2.93 4.66
C ASP A 359 16.65 3.41 5.28
N SER A 360 17.47 4.16 4.53
CA SER A 360 18.68 4.81 5.05
C SER A 360 18.36 5.82 6.14
N LEU A 361 17.35 6.67 5.92
CA LEU A 361 16.87 7.62 6.92
C LEU A 361 16.34 6.93 8.17
N TYR A 362 15.61 5.82 7.99
CA TYR A 362 15.09 5.04 9.11
C TYR A 362 16.21 4.35 9.90
N GLY A 363 17.26 3.87 9.23
CA GLY A 363 18.44 3.29 9.88
C GLY A 363 19.21 4.29 10.73
N GLU A 364 19.37 5.52 10.24
CA GLU A 364 19.95 6.64 11.01
C GLU A 364 19.13 6.91 12.27
N PHE A 365 17.80 7.03 12.13
CA PHE A 365 16.90 7.19 13.27
C PHE A 365 17.06 6.06 14.28
N LEU A 366 17.07 4.80 13.84
CA LEU A 366 17.19 3.65 14.74
C LEU A 366 18.51 3.66 15.50
N THR A 367 19.61 4.06 14.85
CA THR A 367 20.93 4.20 15.49
C THR A 367 20.89 5.20 16.63
N VAL A 368 20.24 6.36 16.43
CA VAL A 368 20.07 7.38 17.48
C VAL A 368 19.11 6.90 18.56
N ARG A 369 17.96 6.34 18.15
CA ARG A 369 16.83 5.99 19.01
C ARG A 369 17.10 4.80 19.94
N LEU A 370 17.90 3.85 19.49
CA LEU A 370 18.30 2.65 20.22
C LEU A 370 19.68 2.81 20.87
N GLY A 371 20.41 3.86 20.52
CA GLY A 371 21.71 4.18 21.11
C GLY A 371 21.62 4.93 22.44
N ALA A 372 22.77 5.11 23.09
CA ALA A 372 22.86 5.82 24.37
C ALA A 372 22.50 7.32 24.28
N GLY A 373 22.59 7.92 23.08
CA GLY A 373 22.32 9.34 22.85
C GLY A 373 20.84 9.72 22.82
N TRP A 374 19.90 8.76 22.85
CA TRP A 374 18.47 9.06 22.75
C TRP A 374 17.96 9.98 23.87
N GLY A 375 18.47 9.83 25.09
CA GLY A 375 18.06 10.69 26.22
C GLY A 375 18.40 12.16 26.00
N GLU A 376 19.59 12.44 25.44
CA GLU A 376 20.03 13.80 25.11
C GLU A 376 19.28 14.36 23.89
N GLU A 377 18.98 13.53 22.90
CA GLU A 377 18.13 13.91 21.76
C GLU A 377 16.71 14.26 22.23
N LEU A 378 16.13 13.44 23.11
CA LEU A 378 14.79 13.68 23.65
C LEU A 378 14.74 14.98 24.47
N ALA A 379 15.75 15.23 25.32
CA ALA A 379 15.84 16.48 26.07
C ALA A 379 15.92 17.71 25.15
N ARG A 380 16.64 17.62 24.02
CA ARG A 380 16.67 18.69 23.00
C ARG A 380 15.30 18.89 22.35
N ILE A 381 14.61 17.80 21.99
CA ILE A 381 13.25 17.86 21.43
C ILE A 381 12.28 18.49 22.43
N GLU A 382 12.36 18.13 23.71
CA GLU A 382 11.51 18.68 24.77
C GLU A 382 11.76 20.18 24.99
N GLY A 383 13.02 20.62 25.04
CA GLY A 383 13.37 22.05 25.09
C GLY A 383 12.84 22.82 23.88
N TRP A 384 13.01 22.25 22.67
CA TRP A 384 12.42 22.81 21.46
C TRP A 384 10.89 22.89 21.54
N LEU A 385 10.19 21.89 22.08
CA LEU A 385 8.74 21.97 22.24
C LEU A 385 8.30 23.01 23.30
N ALA A 386 9.11 23.22 24.34
CA ALA A 386 8.89 24.25 25.37
C ALA A 386 9.15 25.68 24.86
N GLY A 387 9.83 25.83 23.72
CA GLY A 387 10.17 27.14 23.15
C GLY A 387 11.51 27.70 23.62
N GLU A 388 12.39 26.84 24.13
CA GLU A 388 13.78 27.18 24.49
C GLU A 388 14.71 27.27 23.29
#